data_AF-A0A847XBF5-F1
#
_entry.id   AF-A0A847XBF5-F1
#
_cell.length_a   1.000
_cell.length_b   1.000
_cell.length_c   1.000
_cell.angle_alpha   90.00
_cell.angle_beta   90.00
_cell.angle_gamma   90.00
#
_symmetry.space_group_name_H-M   'P 1'
#
loop_
_entity.id
_entity.type
_entity.pdbx_description
1 polymer ?
#
loop_
_entity_poly.entity_id
_entity_poly.type
_entity_poly.pdbx_seq_one_letter_code
_entity_poly.pdbx_strand_id
1 'polypeptide(L)'
;MKKILWKIRYYFWRVRNMDYKGLWDAINFVKERTNRNRLFIFIDMAISSIRYGSGYVDYCEFEFYDISHEKRATYLTMSHSAVAVKRFNDRDYVKYFDDKGLFAKRFEKYLGREVLDLREASKEDFIDFTKRHVEFMAKAFDQLAGEGIDYVRTDEIEDINALYDKFMENRQFILEEFIKQDPEMQKLSLKSVNTIRMVTFIDDEGIPHLLVSALKSGDKSIIDNIGQGGMYTILADDGSIQYPMIDQNGNKFTTHPTTGLDLLSFKVPRY
;
A
#
# COMPACT_ATOMS: atom_id res chain seq x y z
N MET A 1 -3.33 -33.72 9.05
CA MET A 1 -2.00 -33.97 8.44
C MET A 1 -1.65 -33.02 7.28
N LYS A 2 -2.43 -32.95 6.18
CA LYS A 2 -2.08 -32.12 5.00
C LYS A 2 -1.88 -30.61 5.30
N LYS A 3 -2.70 -30.00 6.16
CA LYS A 3 -2.57 -28.58 6.57
C LYS A 3 -1.27 -28.29 7.35
N ILE A 4 -0.86 -29.20 8.23
CA ILE A 4 0.37 -29.06 9.04
C ILE A 4 1.60 -29.18 8.13
N LEU A 5 1.61 -30.17 7.24
CA LEU A 5 2.69 -30.38 6.28
C LEU A 5 2.87 -29.17 5.34
N TRP A 6 1.76 -28.54 4.93
CA TRP A 6 1.80 -27.31 4.14
C TRP A 6 2.42 -26.15 4.94
N LYS A 7 2.01 -25.93 6.20
CA LYS A 7 2.57 -24.86 7.05
C LYS A 7 4.08 -25.02 7.24
N ILE A 8 4.54 -26.24 7.52
CA ILE A 8 5.98 -26.55 7.67
C ILE A 8 6.71 -26.27 6.36
N ARG A 9 6.23 -26.82 5.24
CA ARG A 9 6.86 -26.62 3.92
C ARG A 9 6.89 -25.14 3.52
N TYR A 10 5.81 -24.41 3.77
CA TYR A 10 5.72 -22.98 3.51
C TYR A 10 6.70 -22.17 4.37
N TYR A 11 6.84 -22.51 5.66
CA TYR A 11 7.81 -21.88 6.55
C TYR A 11 9.24 -22.04 6.04
N PHE A 12 9.67 -23.28 5.74
CA PHE A 12 11.01 -23.54 5.21
C PHE A 12 11.23 -22.90 3.83
N TRP A 13 10.20 -22.88 2.98
CA TRP A 13 10.26 -22.16 1.71
C TRP A 13 10.52 -20.67 1.94
N ARG A 14 9.83 -20.02 2.89
CA ARG A 14 10.07 -18.60 3.21
C ARG A 14 11.47 -18.37 3.75
N VAL A 15 11.94 -19.21 4.68
CA VAL A 15 13.30 -19.08 5.23
C VAL A 15 14.32 -19.18 4.09
N ARG A 16 14.18 -20.15 3.20
CA ARG A 16 15.09 -20.34 2.06
C ARG A 16 15.10 -19.15 1.10
N ASN A 17 13.94 -18.56 0.82
CA ASN A 17 13.77 -17.46 -0.13
C ASN A 17 13.70 -16.07 0.54
N MET A 18 14.10 -15.97 1.80
CA MET A 18 14.10 -14.72 2.54
C MET A 18 15.20 -13.80 2.02
N ASP A 19 14.96 -12.49 2.06
CA ASP A 19 16.01 -11.50 1.89
C ASP A 19 16.91 -11.46 3.13
N TYR A 20 18.03 -12.16 3.06
CA TYR A 20 19.02 -12.23 4.14
C TYR A 20 19.73 -10.90 4.39
N LYS A 21 19.85 -10.05 3.37
CA LYS A 21 20.41 -8.70 3.55
C LYS A 21 19.43 -7.87 4.39
N GLY A 22 18.16 -7.86 4.02
CA GLY A 22 17.09 -7.22 4.79
C GLY A 22 16.99 -7.71 6.23
N LEU A 23 17.19 -9.02 6.48
CA LEU A 23 17.29 -9.55 7.84
C LEU A 23 18.46 -8.94 8.63
N TRP A 24 19.64 -8.83 8.02
CA TRP A 24 20.80 -8.25 8.69
C TRP A 24 20.62 -6.76 8.96
N ASP A 25 20.02 -6.03 8.02
CA ASP A 25 19.67 -4.62 8.18
C ASP A 25 18.67 -4.45 9.33
N ALA A 26 17.66 -5.31 9.44
CA ALA A 26 16.72 -5.33 10.56
C ALA A 26 17.41 -5.59 11.91
N ILE A 27 18.38 -6.50 11.97
CA ILE A 27 19.15 -6.76 13.20
C ILE A 27 19.96 -5.51 13.60
N ASN A 28 20.59 -4.82 12.64
CA ASN A 28 21.34 -3.59 12.91
C ASN A 28 20.40 -2.47 13.36
N PHE A 29 19.25 -2.30 12.71
CA PHE A 29 18.20 -1.36 13.09
C PHE A 29 17.76 -1.52 14.55
N VAL A 30 17.56 -2.76 15.00
CA VAL A 30 17.17 -3.05 16.40
C VAL A 30 18.35 -2.84 17.35
N LYS A 31 19.57 -3.21 16.94
CA LYS A 31 20.77 -2.98 17.75
C LYS A 31 20.99 -1.49 18.01
N GLU A 32 20.84 -0.64 17.00
CA GLU A 32 21.03 0.81 17.14
C GLU A 32 20.03 1.42 18.13
N ARG A 33 18.79 0.92 18.17
CA ARG A 33 17.74 1.39 19.10
C ARG A 33 17.87 0.87 20.52
N THR A 34 18.26 -0.40 20.67
CA THR A 34 18.19 -1.11 21.96
C THR A 34 19.56 -1.35 22.60
N ASN A 35 20.64 -1.14 21.85
CA ASN A 35 22.01 -1.54 22.18
C ASN A 35 22.19 -3.05 22.49
N ARG A 36 21.20 -3.89 22.19
CA ARG A 36 21.26 -5.35 22.45
C ARG A 36 22.25 -6.04 21.53
N ASN A 37 22.73 -7.21 21.95
CA ASN A 37 23.63 -8.04 21.14
C ASN A 37 22.88 -8.60 19.91
N ARG A 38 23.53 -8.58 18.74
CA ARG A 38 22.96 -9.07 17.48
C ARG A 38 22.49 -10.52 17.54
N LEU A 39 23.22 -11.39 18.25
CA LEU A 39 22.85 -12.79 18.41
C LEU A 39 21.54 -12.95 19.18
N PHE A 40 21.35 -12.20 20.28
CA PHE A 40 20.10 -12.25 21.04
C PHE A 40 18.93 -11.65 20.25
N ILE A 41 19.17 -10.59 19.47
CA ILE A 41 18.16 -10.02 18.56
C ILE A 41 17.74 -11.07 17.52
N PHE A 42 18.70 -11.72 16.87
CA PHE A 42 18.44 -12.78 15.89
C PHE A 42 17.64 -13.94 16.50
N ILE A 43 18.02 -14.40 17.70
CA ILE A 43 17.30 -15.46 18.42
C ILE A 43 15.87 -15.02 18.73
N ASP A 44 15.65 -13.80 19.22
CA ASP A 44 14.31 -13.30 19.53
C ASP A 44 13.44 -13.12 18.26
N MET A 45 14.03 -12.68 17.14
CA MET A 45 13.38 -12.66 15.83
C MET A 45 12.97 -14.06 15.39
N ALA A 46 13.86 -15.05 15.52
CA ALA A 46 13.56 -16.45 15.15
C ALA A 46 12.46 -17.06 16.02
N ILE A 47 12.51 -16.83 17.34
CA ILE A 47 11.46 -17.25 18.28
C ILE A 47 10.13 -16.59 17.91
N SER A 48 10.15 -15.29 17.61
CA SER A 48 8.95 -14.53 17.23
C SER A 48 8.37 -15.02 15.89
N SER A 49 9.23 -15.37 14.93
CA SER A 49 8.81 -15.94 13.65
C SER A 49 8.10 -17.28 13.80
N ILE A 50 8.61 -18.14 14.68
CA ILE A 50 8.01 -19.46 14.96
C ILE A 50 6.70 -19.31 15.76
N ARG A 51 6.69 -18.46 16.80
CA ARG A 51 5.56 -18.35 17.73
C ARG A 51 4.42 -17.48 17.21
N TYR A 52 4.75 -16.34 16.60
CA TYR A 52 3.78 -15.30 16.21
C TYR A 52 3.67 -15.14 14.69
N GLY A 53 4.46 -15.91 13.92
CA GLY A 53 4.46 -15.82 12.46
C GLY A 53 5.07 -14.54 11.92
N SER A 54 5.81 -13.76 12.72
CA SER A 54 6.40 -12.49 12.30
C SER A 54 7.55 -12.69 11.32
N GLY A 55 7.59 -11.90 10.24
CA GLY A 55 8.83 -11.64 9.51
C GLY A 55 9.74 -10.67 10.28
N TYR A 56 10.96 -10.42 9.77
CA TYR A 56 11.83 -9.40 10.37
C TYR A 56 11.27 -7.99 10.19
N VAL A 57 10.48 -7.74 9.13
CA VAL A 57 9.75 -6.48 8.92
C VAL A 57 8.69 -6.29 10.00
N ASP A 58 7.78 -7.27 10.18
CA ASP A 58 6.77 -7.25 11.25
C ASP A 58 7.43 -7.02 12.63
N TYR A 59 8.55 -7.70 12.89
CA TYR A 59 9.27 -7.59 14.17
C TYR A 59 9.78 -6.17 14.43
N CYS A 60 10.31 -5.50 13.40
CA CYS A 60 10.78 -4.13 13.51
C CYS A 60 9.63 -3.13 13.58
N GLU A 61 8.62 -3.27 12.71
CA GLU A 61 7.49 -2.35 12.60
C GLU A 61 6.63 -2.35 13.87
N PHE A 62 6.36 -3.52 14.43
CA PHE A 62 5.59 -3.65 15.68
C PHE A 62 6.44 -3.53 16.94
N GLU A 63 7.71 -3.15 16.78
CA GLU A 63 8.67 -2.98 17.88
C GLU A 63 8.69 -4.19 18.82
N PHE A 64 8.65 -5.42 18.27
CA PHE A 64 8.57 -6.65 19.07
C PHE A 64 9.70 -6.73 20.09
N TYR A 65 10.86 -6.16 19.79
CA TYR A 65 11.98 -6.04 20.71
C TYR A 65 11.65 -5.28 22.02
N ASP A 66 10.62 -4.44 22.05
CA ASP A 66 10.26 -3.60 23.20
C ASP A 66 8.98 -4.03 23.91
N ILE A 67 8.23 -5.00 23.36
CA ILE A 67 6.96 -5.46 23.93
C ILE A 67 6.98 -6.91 24.41
N SER A 68 6.13 -7.21 25.40
CA SER A 68 6.01 -8.54 26.01
C SER A 68 5.44 -9.57 25.04
N HIS A 69 5.71 -10.85 25.29
CA HIS A 69 5.16 -11.96 24.51
C HIS A 69 3.63 -11.97 24.45
N GLU A 70 2.95 -11.58 25.53
CA GLU A 70 1.48 -11.46 25.58
C GLU A 70 1.00 -10.41 24.60
N LYS A 71 1.66 -9.24 24.54
CA LYS A 71 1.35 -8.20 23.56
C LYS A 71 1.67 -8.65 22.14
N ARG A 72 2.83 -9.28 21.90
CA ARG A 72 3.18 -9.79 20.56
C ARG A 72 2.12 -10.75 20.00
N ALA A 73 1.50 -11.55 20.87
CA ALA A 73 0.46 -12.50 20.49
C ALA A 73 -0.85 -11.83 20.00
N THR A 74 -1.05 -10.53 20.23
CA THR A 74 -2.25 -9.81 19.78
C THR A 74 -2.12 -9.22 18.38
N TYR A 75 -0.95 -9.34 17.73
CA TYR A 75 -0.70 -8.73 16.42
C TYR A 75 -1.02 -9.68 15.25
N LEU A 76 -1.60 -9.10 14.19
CA LEU A 76 -1.70 -9.75 12.89
C LEU A 76 -0.39 -9.56 12.13
N THR A 77 0.30 -10.66 11.81
CA THR A 77 1.57 -10.66 11.06
C THR A 77 1.31 -11.05 9.62
N MET A 78 2.30 -10.90 8.75
CA MET A 78 2.20 -11.33 7.35
C MET A 78 1.76 -12.80 7.20
N SER A 79 2.17 -13.67 8.13
CA SER A 79 1.72 -15.07 8.15
C SER A 79 0.21 -15.20 8.41
N HIS A 80 -0.32 -14.39 9.34
CA HIS A 80 -1.74 -14.36 9.66
C HIS A 80 -2.55 -13.83 8.47
N SER A 81 -2.11 -12.72 7.87
CA SER A 81 -2.74 -12.12 6.68
C SER A 81 -2.79 -13.09 5.50
N ALA A 82 -1.70 -13.80 5.20
CA ALA A 82 -1.66 -14.79 4.12
C ALA A 82 -2.65 -15.95 4.34
N VAL A 83 -2.82 -16.38 5.59
CA VAL A 83 -3.80 -17.41 5.95
C VAL A 83 -5.23 -16.88 5.83
N ALA A 84 -5.47 -15.64 6.29
CA ALA A 84 -6.78 -15.00 6.21
C ALA A 84 -7.23 -14.83 4.76
N VAL A 85 -6.40 -14.21 3.91
CA VAL A 85 -6.67 -14.04 2.47
C VAL A 85 -7.02 -15.37 1.81
N LYS A 86 -6.22 -16.42 2.05
CA LYS A 86 -6.46 -17.74 1.45
C LYS A 86 -7.75 -18.40 1.94
N ARG A 87 -8.19 -18.10 3.15
CA ARG A 87 -9.34 -18.73 3.79
C ARG A 87 -10.65 -18.02 3.46
N PHE A 88 -10.64 -16.69 3.48
CA PHE A 88 -11.85 -15.88 3.46
C PHE A 88 -12.10 -15.20 2.13
N ASN A 89 -11.07 -14.97 1.30
CA ASN A 89 -11.30 -14.34 0.00
C ASN A 89 -11.72 -15.39 -1.02
N ASP A 90 -12.80 -15.07 -1.74
CA ASP A 90 -13.22 -15.84 -2.90
C ASP A 90 -12.21 -15.66 -4.05
N ARG A 91 -11.69 -16.79 -4.53
CA ARG A 91 -10.68 -16.84 -5.57
C ARG A 91 -11.21 -16.39 -6.92
N ASP A 92 -12.52 -16.54 -7.17
CA ASP A 92 -13.13 -16.17 -8.44
C ASP A 92 -13.12 -14.64 -8.65
N TYR A 93 -13.01 -13.88 -7.55
CA TYR A 93 -12.94 -12.42 -7.57
C TYR A 93 -11.53 -11.86 -7.61
N VAL A 94 -10.49 -12.65 -7.29
CA VAL A 94 -9.09 -12.17 -7.21
C VAL A 94 -8.64 -11.50 -8.51
N LYS A 95 -9.05 -12.03 -9.67
CA LYS A 95 -8.74 -11.44 -10.98
C LYS A 95 -9.16 -9.98 -11.14
N TYR A 96 -10.24 -9.55 -10.49
CA TYR A 96 -10.71 -8.17 -10.56
C TYR A 96 -9.85 -7.23 -9.73
N PHE A 97 -9.05 -7.73 -8.79
CA PHE A 97 -8.14 -6.92 -7.98
C PHE A 97 -6.70 -6.95 -8.50
N ASP A 98 -6.33 -8.00 -9.25
CA ASP A 98 -5.00 -8.13 -9.87
C ASP A 98 -4.89 -7.39 -11.22
N ASP A 99 -6.00 -7.12 -11.90
CA ASP A 99 -6.04 -6.41 -13.19
C ASP A 99 -6.80 -5.09 -13.06
N LYS A 100 -6.11 -3.96 -13.24
CA LYS A 100 -6.68 -2.61 -13.10
C LYS A 100 -7.80 -2.30 -14.09
N GLY A 101 -7.77 -2.87 -15.30
CA GLY A 101 -8.83 -2.67 -16.29
C GLY A 101 -10.10 -3.44 -15.93
N LEU A 102 -9.95 -4.72 -15.52
CA LEU A 102 -11.08 -5.50 -15.01
C LEU A 102 -11.66 -4.89 -13.72
N PHE A 103 -10.81 -4.39 -12.83
CA PHE A 103 -11.23 -3.62 -11.66
C PHE A 103 -12.09 -2.44 -12.08
N ALA A 104 -11.56 -1.59 -12.97
CA ALA A 104 -12.23 -0.36 -13.35
C ALA A 104 -13.58 -0.62 -14.01
N LYS A 105 -13.64 -1.57 -14.93
CA LYS A 105 -14.89 -2.00 -15.58
C LYS A 105 -15.90 -2.56 -14.59
N ARG A 106 -15.45 -3.35 -13.60
CA ARG A 106 -16.36 -3.95 -12.61
C ARG A 106 -16.93 -2.93 -11.62
N PHE A 107 -16.15 -1.91 -11.27
CA PHE A 107 -16.44 -0.94 -10.22
C PHE A 107 -16.62 0.50 -10.72
N GLU A 108 -16.80 0.70 -12.03
CA GLU A 108 -16.88 1.99 -12.72
C GLU A 108 -17.75 3.03 -11.98
N LYS A 109 -18.95 2.61 -11.57
CA LYS A 109 -19.91 3.47 -10.86
C LYS A 109 -19.42 4.02 -9.51
N TYR A 110 -18.36 3.46 -8.94
CA TYR A 110 -17.75 3.87 -7.67
C TYR A 110 -16.42 4.62 -7.85
N LEU A 111 -15.84 4.64 -9.05
CA LEU A 111 -14.52 5.22 -9.26
C LEU A 111 -14.52 6.75 -9.26
N GLY A 112 -15.64 7.36 -9.68
CA GLY A 112 -15.78 8.81 -9.79
C GLY A 112 -14.83 9.47 -10.81
N ARG A 113 -14.26 8.68 -11.73
CA ARG A 113 -13.33 9.13 -12.77
C ARG A 113 -13.44 8.24 -14.00
N GLU A 114 -13.16 8.78 -15.18
CA GLU A 114 -13.11 7.99 -16.42
C GLU A 114 -11.88 7.08 -16.44
N VAL A 115 -12.05 5.84 -16.91
CA VAL A 115 -10.95 4.90 -17.16
C VAL A 115 -11.12 4.28 -18.55
N LEU A 116 -10.08 4.38 -19.38
CA LEU A 116 -10.01 3.77 -20.69
C LEU A 116 -9.01 2.61 -20.68
N ASP A 117 -9.43 1.44 -21.17
CA ASP A 117 -8.58 0.28 -21.35
C ASP A 117 -8.22 0.11 -22.83
N LEU A 118 -6.97 0.40 -23.19
CA LEU A 118 -6.45 0.33 -24.56
C LEU A 118 -6.44 -1.09 -25.15
N ARG A 119 -6.72 -2.13 -24.35
CA ARG A 119 -6.91 -3.50 -24.86
C ARG A 119 -8.27 -3.68 -25.54
N GLU A 120 -9.26 -2.88 -25.15
CA GLU A 120 -10.63 -2.94 -25.68
C GLU A 120 -10.96 -1.71 -26.54
N ALA A 121 -10.31 -0.57 -26.29
CA ALA A 121 -10.56 0.69 -26.97
C ALA A 121 -9.84 0.80 -28.32
N SER A 122 -10.38 1.63 -29.22
CA SER A 122 -9.71 1.98 -30.47
C SER A 122 -8.70 3.13 -30.30
N LYS A 123 -7.88 3.38 -31.33
CA LYS A 123 -6.97 4.53 -31.33
C LYS A 123 -7.74 5.87 -31.33
N GLU A 124 -8.90 5.90 -31.98
CA GLU A 124 -9.80 7.05 -31.98
C GLU A 124 -10.35 7.32 -30.58
N ASP A 125 -10.73 6.28 -29.83
CA ASP A 125 -11.16 6.41 -28.43
C ASP A 125 -10.06 7.03 -27.56
N PHE A 126 -8.81 6.60 -27.77
CA PHE A 126 -7.64 7.19 -27.11
C PHE A 126 -7.49 8.68 -27.42
N ILE A 127 -7.56 9.06 -28.70
CA ILE A 127 -7.45 10.46 -29.11
C ILE A 127 -8.59 11.29 -28.53
N ASP A 128 -9.81 10.75 -28.47
CA ASP A 128 -10.93 11.46 -27.87
C ASP A 128 -10.82 11.56 -26.35
N PHE A 129 -10.25 10.56 -25.69
CA PHE A 129 -9.90 10.63 -24.26
C PHE A 129 -8.92 11.77 -23.98
N THR A 130 -7.85 11.93 -24.78
CA THR A 130 -6.89 13.03 -24.57
C THR A 130 -7.47 14.41 -24.86
N LYS A 131 -8.53 14.53 -25.67
CA LYS A 131 -9.25 15.80 -25.83
C LYS A 131 -10.10 16.16 -24.61
N ARG A 132 -10.65 15.16 -23.92
CA ARG A 132 -11.48 15.36 -22.72
C ARG A 132 -10.64 15.63 -21.47
N HIS A 133 -9.47 14.98 -21.37
CA HIS A 133 -8.65 14.97 -20.17
C HIS A 133 -7.26 15.56 -20.44
N VAL A 134 -7.07 16.82 -20.03
CA VAL A 134 -5.79 17.53 -20.17
C VAL A 134 -4.66 16.85 -19.39
N GLU A 135 -5.01 16.23 -18.26
CA GLU A 135 -4.07 15.52 -17.39
C GLU A 135 -4.63 14.11 -17.17
N PHE A 136 -3.79 13.07 -17.29
CA PHE A 136 -4.18 11.68 -17.03
C PHE A 136 -3.00 10.82 -16.61
N MET A 137 -3.31 9.65 -16.04
CA MET A 137 -2.31 8.64 -15.66
C MET A 137 -2.37 7.46 -16.63
N ALA A 138 -1.22 7.02 -17.16
CA ALA A 138 -1.11 5.79 -17.94
C ALA A 138 -0.44 4.70 -17.10
N LYS A 139 -1.06 3.53 -16.98
CA LYS A 139 -0.63 2.48 -16.04
C LYS A 139 -0.56 1.12 -16.69
N ALA A 140 0.46 0.36 -16.34
CA ALA A 140 0.47 -1.08 -16.56
C ALA A 140 -0.62 -1.78 -15.73
N PHE A 141 -1.32 -2.75 -16.33
CA PHE A 141 -2.50 -3.35 -15.72
C PHE A 141 -2.19 -4.20 -14.47
N ASP A 142 -1.01 -4.83 -14.41
CA ASP A 142 -0.63 -5.87 -13.43
C ASP A 142 0.49 -5.43 -12.45
N GLN A 143 0.99 -4.21 -12.54
CA GLN A 143 2.11 -3.74 -11.70
C GLN A 143 1.65 -3.15 -10.35
N LEU A 144 2.55 -3.13 -9.36
CA LEU A 144 2.30 -2.65 -8.00
C LEU A 144 3.30 -1.54 -7.60
N ALA A 145 3.03 -0.87 -6.49
CA ALA A 145 3.95 0.10 -5.86
C ALA A 145 4.41 1.27 -6.76
N GLY A 146 3.61 1.66 -7.74
CA GLY A 146 3.92 2.79 -8.62
C GLY A 146 4.75 2.42 -9.85
N GLU A 147 5.11 1.15 -10.04
CA GLU A 147 5.82 0.70 -11.24
C GLU A 147 4.91 0.74 -12.48
N GLY A 148 5.49 1.16 -13.61
CA GLY A 148 4.78 1.24 -14.90
C GLY A 148 3.71 2.33 -14.95
N ILE A 149 3.90 3.43 -14.23
CA ILE A 149 2.97 4.58 -14.19
C ILE A 149 3.64 5.80 -14.80
N ASP A 150 3.00 6.38 -15.83
CA ASP A 150 3.35 7.68 -16.38
C ASP A 150 2.25 8.70 -16.07
N TYR A 151 2.64 9.91 -15.72
CA TYR A 151 1.77 11.09 -15.72
C TYR A 151 1.90 11.77 -17.08
N VAL A 152 0.78 12.12 -17.70
CA VAL A 152 0.76 12.78 -19.00
C VAL A 152 -0.07 14.04 -18.95
N ARG A 153 0.47 15.09 -19.57
CA ARG A 153 -0.29 16.29 -19.91
C ARG A 153 -0.40 16.43 -21.41
N THR A 154 -1.59 16.77 -21.89
CA THR A 154 -1.88 16.80 -23.32
C THR A 154 -1.21 17.96 -24.05
N ASP A 155 -0.92 19.05 -23.34
CA ASP A 155 -0.19 20.21 -23.85
C ASP A 155 1.31 19.95 -24.03
N GLU A 156 1.84 18.87 -23.45
CA GLU A 156 3.23 18.42 -23.59
C GLU A 156 3.39 17.32 -24.66
N ILE A 157 2.29 16.92 -25.33
CA ILE A 157 2.32 15.88 -26.36
C ILE A 157 2.76 16.49 -27.69
N GLU A 158 3.96 16.10 -28.15
CA GLU A 158 4.46 16.47 -29.48
C GLU A 158 3.82 15.64 -30.61
N ASP A 159 3.69 14.32 -30.40
CA ASP A 159 3.08 13.39 -31.34
C ASP A 159 2.19 12.36 -30.62
N ILE A 160 0.88 12.51 -30.80
CA ILE A 160 -0.14 11.65 -30.19
C ILE A 160 -0.04 10.20 -30.66
N ASN A 161 0.40 9.95 -31.89
CA ASN A 161 0.55 8.61 -32.43
C ASN A 161 1.75 7.90 -31.79
N ALA A 162 2.88 8.60 -31.68
CA ALA A 162 4.06 8.07 -31.01
C ALA A 162 3.79 7.78 -29.53
N LEU A 163 2.98 8.61 -28.86
CA LEU A 163 2.57 8.35 -27.48
C LEU A 163 1.70 7.09 -27.35
N TYR A 164 0.74 6.90 -28.25
CA TYR A 164 -0.08 5.68 -28.29
C TYR A 164 0.81 4.44 -28.46
N ASP A 165 1.72 4.46 -29.44
CA ASP A 165 2.61 3.34 -29.72
C ASP A 165 3.52 3.03 -28.53
N LYS A 166 4.04 4.06 -27.84
CA LYS A 166 4.80 3.92 -26.58
C LYS A 166 3.98 3.21 -25.49
N PHE A 167 2.73 3.60 -25.29
CA PHE A 167 1.88 2.95 -24.29
C PHE A 167 1.60 1.48 -24.61
N MET A 168 1.40 1.16 -25.89
CA MET A 168 1.22 -0.23 -26.32
C MET A 168 2.48 -1.07 -26.09
N GLU A 169 3.65 -0.53 -26.44
CA GLU A 169 4.95 -1.19 -26.23
C GLU A 169 5.23 -1.43 -24.74
N ASN A 170 5.01 -0.42 -23.90
CA ASN A 170 5.23 -0.48 -22.46
C ASN A 170 4.11 -1.21 -21.68
N ARG A 171 3.08 -1.70 -22.37
CA ARG A 171 1.89 -2.34 -21.76
C ARG A 171 1.14 -1.43 -20.78
N GLN A 172 1.20 -0.11 -20.98
CA GLN A 172 0.51 0.91 -20.17
C GLN A 172 -0.93 1.08 -20.65
N PHE A 173 -1.70 0.00 -20.60
CA PHE A 173 -3.02 -0.06 -21.23
C PHE A 173 -4.12 0.71 -20.49
N ILE A 174 -3.93 1.02 -19.20
CA ILE A 174 -4.98 1.60 -18.38
C ILE A 174 -4.75 3.10 -18.26
N LEU A 175 -5.58 3.88 -18.94
CA LEU A 175 -5.59 5.34 -18.83
C LEU A 175 -6.66 5.75 -17.83
N GLU A 176 -6.28 6.49 -16.82
CA GLU A 176 -7.20 7.01 -15.81
C GLU A 176 -7.20 8.54 -15.84
N GLU A 177 -8.38 9.15 -15.84
CA GLU A 177 -8.53 10.58 -15.60
C GLU A 177 -7.76 10.99 -14.33
N PHE A 178 -7.05 12.11 -14.41
CA PHE A 178 -6.22 12.57 -13.30
C PHE A 178 -7.08 13.00 -12.11
N ILE A 179 -6.86 12.35 -10.97
CA ILE A 179 -7.56 12.66 -9.73
C ILE A 179 -7.04 13.96 -9.15
N LYS A 180 -7.91 14.97 -9.06
CA LYS A 180 -7.65 16.19 -8.30
C LYS A 180 -8.00 15.94 -6.83
N GLN A 181 -6.97 15.92 -5.99
CA GLN A 181 -7.11 15.69 -4.56
C GLN A 181 -7.88 16.84 -3.88
N ASP A 182 -8.66 16.49 -2.84
CA ASP A 182 -9.38 17.46 -2.03
C ASP A 182 -8.42 18.50 -1.42
N PRO A 183 -8.75 19.82 -1.43
CA PRO A 183 -7.87 20.87 -0.93
C PRO A 183 -7.43 20.70 0.53
N GLU A 184 -8.26 20.12 1.39
CA GLU A 184 -7.88 19.84 2.78
C GLU A 184 -6.88 18.68 2.83
N MET A 185 -7.12 17.60 2.08
CA MET A 185 -6.16 16.49 1.96
C MET A 185 -4.82 16.94 1.36
N GLN A 186 -4.83 17.90 0.43
CA GLN A 186 -3.61 18.44 -0.19
C GLN A 186 -2.69 19.16 0.83
N LYS A 187 -3.21 19.60 1.99
CA LYS A 187 -2.40 20.23 3.05
C LYS A 187 -1.40 19.26 3.69
N LEU A 188 -1.68 17.95 3.64
CA LEU A 188 -0.78 16.92 4.15
C LEU A 188 0.48 16.82 3.29
N SER A 189 0.33 16.80 1.96
CA SER A 189 1.46 16.69 1.03
C SER A 189 1.21 17.50 -0.24
N LEU A 190 2.15 18.38 -0.58
CA LEU A 190 2.10 19.16 -1.81
C LEU A 190 2.49 18.37 -3.06
N LYS A 191 3.04 17.15 -2.90
CA LYS A 191 3.65 16.37 -3.99
C LYS A 191 2.98 15.04 -4.27
N SER A 192 2.18 14.53 -3.33
CA SER A 192 1.57 13.21 -3.45
C SER A 192 0.06 13.28 -3.23
N VAL A 193 -0.65 12.34 -3.84
CA VAL A 193 -2.03 12.04 -3.46
C VAL A 193 -1.99 11.26 -2.14
N ASN A 194 -2.56 11.85 -1.10
CA ASN A 194 -2.70 11.25 0.22
C ASN A 194 -3.93 10.34 0.20
N THR A 195 -3.79 9.14 0.74
CA THR A 195 -4.83 8.12 0.64
C THR A 195 -5.25 7.60 2.00
N ILE A 196 -6.46 7.08 2.08
CA ILE A 196 -6.93 6.35 3.26
C ILE A 196 -7.01 4.88 2.87
N ARG A 197 -6.33 4.03 3.64
CA ARG A 197 -6.45 2.59 3.53
C ARG A 197 -7.51 2.10 4.50
N MET A 198 -8.58 1.52 3.96
CA MET A 198 -9.63 0.88 4.73
C MET A 198 -9.45 -0.63 4.66
N VAL A 199 -9.35 -1.27 5.82
CA VAL A 199 -9.31 -2.73 5.94
C VAL A 199 -10.71 -3.20 6.31
N THR A 200 -11.34 -3.94 5.41
CA THR A 200 -12.70 -4.46 5.59
C THR A 200 -12.72 -5.97 5.70
N PHE A 201 -13.77 -6.49 6.34
CA PHE A 201 -14.04 -7.93 6.45
C PHE A 201 -15.53 -8.16 6.27
N ILE A 202 -15.90 -9.14 5.44
CA ILE A 202 -17.29 -9.57 5.27
C ILE A 202 -17.48 -10.81 6.13
N ASP A 203 -18.45 -10.78 7.04
CA ASP A 203 -18.74 -11.91 7.91
C ASP A 203 -19.56 -13.01 7.22
N ASP A 204 -19.86 -14.08 7.96
CA ASP A 204 -20.61 -15.23 7.47
C ASP A 204 -22.09 -14.90 7.13
N GLU A 205 -22.61 -13.76 7.58
CA GLU A 205 -23.95 -13.24 7.23
C GLU A 205 -23.92 -12.34 5.99
N GLY A 206 -22.73 -12.07 5.45
CA GLY A 206 -22.53 -11.18 4.31
C GLY A 206 -22.49 -9.70 4.67
N ILE A 207 -22.36 -9.36 5.96
CA ILE A 207 -22.30 -7.98 6.44
C ILE A 207 -20.85 -7.46 6.36
N PRO A 208 -20.60 -6.31 5.71
CA PRO A 208 -19.27 -5.71 5.67
C PRO A 208 -18.97 -4.96 6.97
N HIS A 209 -17.77 -5.18 7.50
CA HIS A 209 -17.22 -4.53 8.68
C HIS A 209 -15.97 -3.74 8.30
N LEU A 210 -15.86 -2.50 8.76
CA LEU A 210 -14.62 -1.72 8.71
C LEU A 210 -13.81 -2.03 9.97
N LEU A 211 -12.63 -2.63 9.80
CA LEU A 211 -11.76 -3.01 10.90
C LEU A 211 -10.79 -1.89 11.29
N VAL A 212 -10.20 -1.24 10.28
CA VAL A 212 -9.17 -0.21 10.46
C VAL A 212 -9.23 0.77 9.29
N SER A 213 -9.10 2.06 9.59
CA SER A 213 -8.76 3.10 8.63
C SER A 213 -7.39 3.69 8.94
N ALA A 214 -6.50 3.69 7.96
CA ALA A 214 -5.17 4.26 8.06
C ALA A 214 -4.99 5.40 7.06
N LEU A 215 -4.74 6.60 7.55
CA LEU A 215 -4.36 7.73 6.71
C LEU A 215 -2.89 7.60 6.31
N LYS A 216 -2.61 7.76 5.02
CA LYS A 216 -1.28 7.77 4.44
C LYS A 216 -0.99 9.13 3.84
N SER A 217 0.19 9.66 4.14
CA SER A 217 0.67 10.94 3.61
C SER A 217 2.05 10.75 3.01
N GLY A 218 2.30 11.34 1.83
CA GLY A 218 3.67 11.41 1.32
C GLY A 218 4.45 12.56 1.97
N ASP A 219 5.75 12.37 2.18
CA ASP A 219 6.63 13.46 2.63
C ASP A 219 7.38 14.09 1.46
N LYS A 220 8.51 13.49 1.07
CA LYS A 220 9.37 13.97 -0.02
C LYS A 220 9.08 13.32 -1.37
N SER A 221 8.43 12.17 -1.34
CA SER A 221 8.07 11.38 -2.52
C SER A 221 6.73 11.80 -3.10
N ILE A 222 6.54 11.56 -4.40
CA ILE A 222 5.23 11.66 -5.08
C ILE A 222 4.31 10.48 -4.73
N ILE A 223 4.86 9.43 -4.10
CA ILE A 223 4.13 8.25 -3.65
C ILE A 223 4.03 8.26 -2.12
N ASP A 224 2.81 8.14 -1.61
CA ASP A 224 2.47 8.18 -0.18
C ASP A 224 2.73 6.84 0.55
N ASN A 225 3.33 5.86 -0.12
CA ASN A 225 3.61 4.55 0.45
C ASN A 225 4.77 4.65 1.45
N ILE A 226 4.62 4.00 2.61
CA ILE A 226 5.63 4.04 3.68
C ILE A 226 7.01 3.57 3.20
N GLY A 227 7.05 2.48 2.41
CA GLY A 227 8.28 1.96 1.82
C GLY A 227 8.92 2.84 0.75
N GLN A 228 8.29 3.97 0.41
CA GLN A 228 8.80 4.97 -0.53
C GLN A 228 8.88 6.37 0.11
N GLY A 229 9.01 6.43 1.43
CA GLY A 229 9.18 7.69 2.17
C GLY A 229 7.87 8.39 2.53
N GLY A 230 6.74 7.68 2.48
CA GLY A 230 5.49 8.12 3.09
C GLY A 230 5.43 7.86 4.61
N MET A 231 4.36 8.34 5.22
CA MET A 231 4.02 8.13 6.63
C MET A 231 2.57 7.65 6.76
N TYR A 232 2.23 6.99 7.85
CA TYR A 232 0.83 6.66 8.14
C TYR A 232 0.45 6.83 9.62
N THR A 233 -0.85 6.95 9.89
CA THR A 233 -1.44 6.85 11.22
C THR A 233 -2.80 6.15 11.13
N ILE A 234 -3.29 5.64 12.25
CA ILE A 234 -4.65 5.09 12.36
C ILE A 234 -5.61 6.23 12.69
N LEU A 235 -6.72 6.27 11.97
CA LEU A 235 -7.79 7.24 12.17
C LEU A 235 -8.77 6.75 13.23
N ALA A 236 -9.35 7.68 13.98
CA ALA A 236 -10.53 7.42 14.78
C ALA A 236 -11.77 7.23 13.90
N ASP A 237 -12.86 6.75 14.51
CA ASP A 237 -14.15 6.52 13.84
C ASP A 237 -14.75 7.81 13.24
N ASP A 238 -14.33 8.98 13.72
CA ASP A 238 -14.77 10.27 13.18
C ASP A 238 -13.81 10.85 12.13
N GLY A 239 -12.73 10.16 11.79
CA GLY A 239 -11.72 10.60 10.80
C GLY A 239 -10.63 11.53 11.35
N SER A 240 -10.56 11.70 12.68
CA SER A 240 -9.47 12.45 13.34
C SER A 240 -8.20 11.62 13.53
N ILE A 241 -7.05 12.30 13.56
CA ILE A 241 -5.76 11.70 13.88
C ILE A 241 -5.56 11.70 15.40
N GLN A 242 -5.47 10.52 16.01
CA GLN A 242 -5.23 10.38 17.46
C GLN A 242 -3.77 10.10 17.84
N TYR A 243 -2.98 9.61 16.88
CA TYR A 243 -1.60 9.18 17.11
C TYR A 243 -0.66 9.87 16.12
N PRO A 244 0.61 10.11 16.51
CA PRO A 244 1.63 10.59 15.58
C PRO A 244 1.70 9.73 14.32
N MET A 245 1.93 10.36 13.17
CA MET A 245 2.24 9.61 11.95
C MET A 245 3.62 8.97 12.06
N ILE A 246 3.79 7.80 11.45
CA ILE A 246 5.00 6.99 11.53
C ILE A 246 5.56 6.75 10.13
N ASP A 247 6.88 6.93 9.94
CA ASP A 247 7.59 6.57 8.70
C ASP A 247 8.19 5.14 8.76
N GLN A 248 8.81 4.69 7.66
CA GLN A 248 9.45 3.36 7.61
C GLN A 248 10.57 3.15 8.62
N ASN A 249 11.10 4.23 9.21
CA ASN A 249 12.16 4.18 10.21
C ASN A 249 11.60 4.22 11.64
N GLY A 250 10.29 4.27 11.83
CA GLY A 250 9.67 4.41 13.15
C GLY A 250 9.79 5.83 13.73
N ASN A 251 10.17 6.83 12.93
CA ASN A 251 10.13 8.22 13.37
C ASN A 251 8.67 8.64 13.55
N LYS A 252 8.38 9.38 14.64
CA LYS A 252 7.02 9.78 15.02
C LYS A 252 6.84 11.28 14.77
N PHE A 253 5.79 11.65 14.07
CA PHE A 253 5.53 13.02 13.64
C PHE A 253 4.16 13.49 14.14
N THR A 254 4.15 14.52 14.98
CA THR A 254 2.94 15.30 15.32
C THR A 254 2.80 16.53 14.42
N THR A 255 3.86 16.88 13.69
CA THR A 255 3.89 17.97 12.71
C THR A 255 4.50 17.43 11.43
N HIS A 256 3.87 17.72 10.29
CA HIS A 256 4.35 17.22 9.01
C HIS A 256 5.72 17.85 8.68
N PRO A 257 6.76 17.04 8.39
CA PRO A 257 8.13 17.53 8.24
C PRO A 257 8.32 18.49 7.06
N THR A 258 7.60 18.28 5.95
CA THR A 258 7.67 19.18 4.79
C THR A 258 6.70 20.37 4.85
N THR A 259 5.42 20.16 5.20
CA THR A 259 4.40 21.24 5.15
C THR A 259 4.28 22.05 6.44
N GLY A 260 4.83 21.56 7.56
CA GLY A 260 4.68 22.19 8.88
C GLY A 260 3.27 22.08 9.48
N LEU A 261 2.37 21.33 8.83
CA LEU A 261 1.00 21.13 9.30
C LEU A 261 0.99 20.41 10.65
N ASP A 262 0.22 20.92 11.61
CA ASP A 262 -0.07 20.19 12.84
C ASP A 262 -1.00 19.00 12.51
N LEU A 263 -0.44 17.79 12.61
CA LEU A 263 -1.12 16.57 12.22
C LEU A 263 -2.20 16.19 13.23
N LEU A 264 -2.02 16.51 14.52
CA LEU A 264 -2.99 16.12 15.55
C LEU A 264 -4.27 16.98 15.53
N SER A 265 -4.24 18.15 14.89
CA SER A 265 -5.44 18.95 14.62
C SER A 265 -6.08 18.67 13.26
N PHE A 266 -5.46 17.81 12.44
CA PHE A 266 -6.02 17.45 11.14
C PHE A 266 -7.16 16.44 11.27
N LYS A 267 -8.22 16.69 10.50
CA LYS A 267 -9.37 15.80 10.36
C LYS A 267 -9.61 15.55 8.88
N VAL A 268 -9.75 14.28 8.51
CA VAL A 268 -10.04 13.90 7.13
C VAL A 268 -11.37 14.55 6.69
N PRO A 269 -11.39 15.29 5.57
CA PRO A 269 -12.62 15.86 5.05
C PRO A 269 -13.56 14.76 4.55
N ARG A 270 -14.86 14.89 4.83
CA ARG A 270 -15.91 13.97 4.33
C ARG A 270 -15.64 12.49 4.66
N TYR A 271 -15.06 12.23 5.83
CA TYR A 271 -14.82 10.88 6.34
C TYR A 271 -16.12 10.11 6.57
#